data_AF-F2LFW2-F1
#
_entry.id   AF-F2LFW2-F1
#
_cell.length_a   1.000
_cell.length_b   1.000
_cell.length_c   1.000
_cell.angle_alpha   90.00
_cell.angle_beta   90.00
_cell.angle_gamma   90.00
#
_symmetry.space_group_name_H-M   'P 1'
#
loop_
_entity.id
_entity.type
_entity.pdbx_description
1 polymer ?
#
loop_
_entity_poly.entity_id
_entity_poly.type
_entity_poly.pdbx_seq_one_letter_code
_entity_poly.pdbx_strand_id
1 'polypeptide(L)' 'MKLRPLLLRSTRLALLAVAAGALLSGCAAARPNGPGDCVGPPDFCVPFFGS' A
#
# COMPACT_ATOMS: atom_id res chain seq x y z
N MET A 1 -12.13 25.74 -28.60
CA MET A 1 -10.96 25.09 -27.95
C MET A 1 -11.32 24.58 -26.55
N LYS A 2 -11.70 23.30 -26.40
CA LYS A 2 -12.02 22.67 -25.10
C LYS A 2 -10.87 21.79 -24.56
N LEU A 3 -9.70 21.83 -25.18
CA LEU A 3 -8.56 20.97 -24.84
C LEU A 3 -7.96 21.31 -23.47
N ARG A 4 -7.84 22.60 -23.14
CA ARG A 4 -7.35 23.09 -21.84
C ARG A 4 -8.18 22.59 -20.64
N PRO A 5 -9.51 22.71 -20.61
CA PRO A 5 -10.30 22.22 -19.47
C PRO A 5 -10.27 20.69 -19.34
N LEU A 6 -10.15 19.95 -20.45
CA LEU A 6 -10.01 18.49 -20.42
C LEU A 6 -8.66 18.05 -19.83
N LEU A 7 -7.57 18.68 -20.27
CA LEU A 7 -6.24 18.46 -19.71
C LEU A 7 -6.22 18.74 -18.20
N LEU A 8 -6.76 19.88 -17.77
CA LEU A 8 -6.83 20.25 -16.35
C LEU A 8 -7.63 19.26 -15.50
N ARG A 9 -8.70 18.67 -16.06
CA ARG A 9 -9.51 17.68 -15.36
C ARG A 9 -8.77 16.34 -15.24
N SER A 10 -8.08 15.93 -16.30
CA SER A 10 -7.30 14.68 -16.32
C SER A 10 -6.13 14.71 -15.33
N THR A 11 -5.41 15.83 -15.26
CA THR A 11 -4.27 15.98 -14.32
C THR A 11 -4.72 15.94 -12.87
N ARG A 12 -5.86 16.57 -12.55
CA ARG A 12 -6.45 16.48 -11.20
C ARG A 12 -6.84 15.06 -10.82
N LEU A 13 -7.47 14.32 -11.73
CA LEU A 13 -7.85 12.92 -11.49
C LEU A 13 -6.63 12.02 -11.30
N ALA A 14 -5.58 12.20 -12.10
CA ALA A 14 -4.33 11.46 -11.93
C ALA A 14 -3.68 11.73 -10.57
N LEU A 15 -3.65 12.99 -10.13
CA LEU A 15 -3.14 13.39 -8.82
C LEU A 15 -3.92 12.73 -7.67
N LEU A 16 -5.25 12.70 -7.76
CA LEU A 16 -6.10 12.04 -6.75
C LEU A 16 -5.86 10.52 -6.71
N ALA A 17 -5.72 9.88 -7.87
CA ALA A 17 -5.44 8.45 -7.95
C ALA A 17 -4.08 8.10 -7.33
N VAL A 18 -3.04 8.90 -7.61
CA VAL A 18 -1.71 8.71 -7.02
C VAL A 18 -1.74 8.93 -5.50
N ALA A 19 -2.42 9.97 -5.03
CA ALA A 19 -2.57 10.22 -3.59
C ALA A 19 -3.31 9.07 -2.89
N ALA A 20 -4.41 8.58 -3.47
CA ALA A 20 -5.14 7.44 -2.94
C ALA A 20 -4.28 6.16 -2.92
N GLY A 21 -3.56 5.88 -4.00
CA GLY A 21 -2.65 4.74 -4.09
C GLY A 21 -1.51 4.82 -3.07
N ALA A 22 -0.95 6.00 -2.84
CA ALA A 22 0.10 6.20 -1.82
C ALA A 22 -0.43 5.93 -0.40
N LEU A 23 -1.62 6.46 -0.08
CA LEU A 23 -2.30 6.22 1.20
C LEU A 23 -2.64 4.73 1.42
N LEU A 24 -3.03 4.03 0.36
CA LEU A 24 -3.39 2.61 0.40
C LEU A 24 -2.18 1.66 0.33
N SER A 25 -1.01 2.11 -0.15
CA SER A 25 0.17 1.24 -0.32
C SER A 25 0.71 0.67 0.99
N GLY A 26 0.41 1.32 2.13
CA GLY A 26 0.75 0.83 3.46
C GLY A 26 -0.20 -0.24 4.01
N CYS A 27 -1.39 -0.42 3.43
CA CYS A 27 -2.39 -1.37 3.94
C CYS A 27 -2.15 -2.82 3.50
N ALA A 28 -1.26 -3.08 2.54
CA ALA A 28 -0.92 -4.44 2.09
C ALA A 28 0.30 -5.04 2.81
N ALA A 29 0.92 -4.31 3.75
CA ALA A 29 1.95 -4.88 4.58
C ALA A 29 1.30 -5.82 5.60
N ALA A 30 1.20 -7.11 5.28
CA ALA A 30 0.98 -8.17 6.24
C ALA A 30 2.18 -8.20 7.20
N ARG A 31 2.19 -7.28 8.17
CA ARG A 31 3.10 -7.39 9.31
C ARG A 31 2.63 -8.62 10.10
N PRO A 32 3.53 -9.49 10.57
CA PRO A 32 3.17 -10.47 11.59
C PRO A 32 2.53 -9.71 12.76
N ASN A 33 1.34 -10.13 13.20
CA ASN A 33 0.49 -9.40 14.14
C ASN A 33 1.01 -9.42 15.59
N GLY A 34 2.26 -9.83 15.80
CA GLY A 34 2.92 -9.84 17.08
C GLY A 34 3.87 -11.02 17.23
N PRO A 35 4.55 -11.13 18.39
CA PRO A 35 5.53 -12.18 18.68
C PRO A 35 4.96 -13.62 18.68
N GLY A 36 3.63 -13.78 18.51
CA GLY A 36 2.98 -15.08 18.34
C GLY A 36 2.93 -15.59 16.89
N ASP A 37 3.22 -14.73 15.90
CA ASP A 37 3.17 -15.07 14.46
C ASP A 37 4.55 -15.38 13.86
N CYS A 38 5.62 -15.16 14.63
CA CYS A 38 6.99 -15.55 14.26
C CYS A 38 7.30 -16.90 14.92
N VAL A 39 7.84 -17.85 14.16
CA VAL A 39 8.32 -19.13 14.71
C VAL A 39 9.85 -19.13 14.66
N GLY A 40 10.51 -19.18 15.82
CA GLY A 40 11.97 -19.20 15.92
C GLY A 40 12.53 -18.49 17.17
N PRO A 41 13.86 -18.47 17.34
CA PRO A 41 14.54 -17.66 18.36
C PRO A 41 14.12 -16.18 18.29
N PRO A 42 14.26 -15.39 19.38
CA PRO A 42 13.84 -13.98 19.39
C PRO A 42 14.52 -13.12 18.31
N ASP A 43 15.70 -13.52 17.83
CA ASP A 43 16.42 -12.88 16.72
C ASP A 43 15.99 -13.35 15.32
N PHE A 44 14.99 -14.24 15.22
CA PHE A 44 14.56 -14.90 13.99
C PHE A 44 13.04 -14.73 13.80
N CYS A 45 12.64 -13.77 12.97
CA CYS A 45 11.25 -13.65 12.53
C CYS A 45 11.12 -13.92 11.03
N VAL A 46 10.75 -15.16 10.70
CA VAL A 46 10.19 -15.51 9.40
C VAL A 46 8.67 -15.67 9.57
N PRO A 47 7.86 -15.08 8.68
CA PRO A 47 6.41 -15.24 8.74
C PRO A 47 6.02 -16.71 8.54
N PHE A 48 5.25 -17.28 9.47
CA PHE A 48 4.73 -18.63 9.35
C PHE A 48 3.36 -18.61 8.66
N PHE A 49 3.26 -19.22 7.48
CA PHE A 49 2.02 -19.21 6.68
C PHE A 49 1.13 -20.46 6.86
N GLY A 50 1.48 -21.40 7.75
CA GLY A 50 0.73 -22.65 7.96
C GLY A 50 0.86 -23.67 6.81
N SER A 51 0.54 -24.94 7.07
CA SER A 51 0.48 -26.03 6.07
C SER A 51 -0.95 -26.42 5.74
#